data_AF-A0A0D0B904-F1
#
_entry.id   AF-A0A0D0B904-F1
#
_cell.length_a   1.000
_cell.length_b   1.000
_cell.length_c   1.000
_cell.angle_alpha   90.00
_cell.angle_beta   90.00
_cell.angle_gamma   90.00
#
_symmetry.space_group_name_H-M   'P 1'
#
loop_
_entity.id
_entity.type
_entity.pdbx_description
1 polymer ?
#
loop_
_entity_poly.entity_id
_entity_poly.type
_entity_poly.pdbx_seq_one_letter_code
_entity_poly.pdbx_strand_id
1 'polypeptide(L)'
;LDVPPETELEEKLQHALCHLQHKYTTLKEQALVMQSTMVLNGAYCLCLREQLAAQEESQSRTKGKLMGNGLPKLLTSEAFVKWVEEF
;
A
#
# COMPACT_ATOMS: atom_id res chain seq x y z
N LEU A 1 18.95 -34.80 -9.69
CA LEU A 1 18.83 -36.24 -9.38
C LEU A 1 19.57 -36.92 -10.50
N ASP A 2 20.84 -37.26 -10.27
CA ASP A 2 21.74 -37.76 -11.32
C ASP A 2 21.89 -39.29 -11.26
N VAL A 3 20.99 -39.94 -10.53
CA VAL A 3 20.96 -41.40 -10.39
C VAL A 3 19.90 -41.95 -11.36
N PRO A 4 20.28 -42.84 -12.30
CA PRO A 4 19.31 -43.46 -13.19
C PRO A 4 18.35 -44.35 -12.38
N PRO A 5 17.04 -44.32 -12.64
CA PRO A 5 16.08 -45.14 -11.91
C PRO A 5 16.28 -46.63 -12.23
N GLU A 6 16.23 -47.48 -11.21
CA GLU A 6 16.37 -48.94 -11.36
C GLU A 6 15.01 -49.64 -11.56
N THR A 7 13.91 -48.98 -11.19
CA THR A 7 12.55 -49.52 -11.29
C THR A 7 11.56 -48.51 -11.86
N GLU A 8 10.48 -48.98 -12.50
CA GLU A 8 9.41 -48.08 -13.01
C GLU A 8 8.76 -47.24 -11.92
N LEU A 9 8.70 -47.76 -10.69
CA LEU A 9 8.19 -47.01 -9.55
C LEU A 9 9.12 -45.85 -9.19
N GLU A 10 10.42 -46.12 -9.18
CA GLU A 10 11.43 -45.10 -8.92
C GLU A 10 11.40 -44.00 -9.98
N GLU A 11 11.28 -44.35 -11.26
CA GLU A 11 11.13 -43.37 -12.34
C GLU A 11 9.93 -42.45 -12.13
N LYS A 12 8.76 -43.02 -11.79
CA LYS A 12 7.54 -42.25 -11.48
C LYS A 12 7.73 -41.33 -10.27
N LEU A 13 8.40 -41.82 -9.24
CA LEU A 13 8.68 -41.03 -8.03
C LEU A 13 9.65 -39.90 -8.31
N GLN A 14 10.75 -40.15 -9.03
CA GLN A 14 11.73 -39.13 -9.41
C GLN A 14 11.07 -38.03 -10.27
N HIS A 15 10.21 -38.40 -11.22
CA HIS A 15 9.43 -37.44 -12.01
C HIS A 15 8.49 -36.60 -11.14
N ALA A 16 7.72 -37.24 -10.25
CA ALA A 16 6.82 -36.54 -9.34
C ALA A 16 7.58 -35.57 -8.41
N LEU A 17 8.76 -35.99 -7.92
CA LEU A 17 9.60 -35.18 -7.06
C LEU A 17 10.15 -33.96 -7.80
N CYS A 18 10.64 -34.15 -9.03
CA CYS A 18 11.10 -33.06 -9.90
C CYS A 18 9.99 -32.03 -10.13
N HIS A 19 8.80 -32.50 -10.49
CA HIS A 19 7.64 -31.64 -10.70
C HIS A 19 7.25 -30.85 -9.44
N LEU A 20 7.22 -31.52 -8.28
CA LEU A 20 6.92 -30.86 -7.00
C LEU A 20 8.00 -29.85 -6.63
N GLN A 21 9.28 -30.19 -6.80
CA GLN A 21 10.38 -29.30 -6.50
C GLN A 21 10.30 -28.04 -7.36
N HIS A 22 10.03 -28.17 -8.66
CA HIS A 22 9.83 -27.03 -9.55
C HIS A 22 8.65 -26.17 -9.07
N LYS A 23 7.49 -26.79 -8.81
CA LYS A 23 6.29 -26.09 -8.30
C LYS A 23 6.57 -25.30 -7.02
N TYR A 24 7.25 -25.91 -6.05
CA TYR A 24 7.54 -25.25 -4.78
C TYR A 24 8.58 -24.15 -4.91
N THR A 25 9.57 -24.31 -5.79
CA THR A 25 10.53 -23.23 -6.10
C THR A 25 9.80 -22.03 -6.68
N THR A 26 8.92 -22.22 -7.67
CA THR A 26 8.13 -21.13 -8.26
C THR A 26 7.22 -20.47 -7.22
N LEU A 27 6.51 -21.25 -6.40
CA LEU A 27 5.66 -20.70 -5.34
C LEU A 27 6.45 -19.88 -4.32
N LYS A 28 7.65 -20.35 -3.96
CA LYS A 28 8.55 -19.62 -3.05
C LYS A 28 8.98 -18.29 -3.65
N GLU A 29 9.37 -18.26 -4.92
CA GLU A 29 9.74 -17.03 -5.63
C GLU A 29 8.58 -16.03 -5.67
N GLN A 30 7.37 -16.51 -6.01
CA GLN A 30 6.17 -15.67 -6.01
C GLN A 30 5.83 -15.12 -4.61
N ALA A 31 5.95 -15.94 -3.57
CA ALA A 31 5.71 -15.52 -2.20
C ALA A 31 6.72 -14.45 -1.76
N LEU A 32 8.00 -14.58 -2.12
CA LEU A 32 9.03 -13.59 -1.83
C LEU A 32 8.73 -12.24 -2.49
N VAL A 33 8.34 -12.24 -3.77
CA VAL A 33 7.95 -11.03 -4.48
C VAL A 33 6.74 -10.38 -3.81
N MET A 34 5.69 -11.16 -3.53
CA MET A 34 4.47 -10.65 -2.89
C MET A 34 4.75 -10.02 -1.52
N GLN A 35 5.55 -10.70 -0.68
CA GLN A 35 5.92 -10.18 0.64
C GLN A 35 6.74 -8.89 0.52
N SER A 36 7.70 -8.85 -0.40
CA SER A 36 8.52 -7.66 -0.64
C SER A 36 7.68 -6.47 -1.09
N THR A 37 6.78 -6.68 -2.05
CA THR A 37 5.86 -5.65 -2.53
C THR A 37 4.92 -5.17 -1.41
N MET A 38 4.41 -6.06 -0.57
CA MET A 38 3.53 -5.69 0.55
C MET A 38 4.24 -4.79 1.56
N VAL A 39 5.49 -5.11 1.92
CA VAL A 39 6.30 -4.29 2.83
C VAL A 39 6.59 -2.92 2.22
N LEU A 40 7.03 -2.87 0.96
CA LEU A 40 7.34 -1.62 0.27
C LEU A 40 6.11 -0.74 0.12
N ASN A 41 4.96 -1.32 -0.27
CA ASN A 41 3.70 -0.58 -0.36
C ASN A 41 3.26 -0.05 1.00
N GLY A 42 3.40 -0.85 2.06
CA GLY A 42 3.10 -0.42 3.43
C GLY A 42 3.94 0.79 3.85
N ALA A 43 5.25 0.73 3.63
CA ALA A 43 6.16 1.85 3.92
C ALA A 43 5.83 3.09 3.08
N TYR A 44 5.56 2.90 1.78
CA TYR A 44 5.17 4.00 0.90
C TYR A 44 3.86 4.66 1.32
N CYS A 45 2.84 3.88 1.66
CA CYS A 45 1.56 4.40 2.14
C CYS A 45 1.72 5.16 3.47
N LEU A 46 2.60 4.73 4.37
CA LEU A 46 2.91 5.47 5.59
C LEU A 46 3.52 6.84 5.26
N CYS A 47 4.57 6.87 4.43
CA CYS A 47 5.18 8.12 3.99
C CYS A 47 4.17 9.06 3.33
N LEU A 48 3.32 8.53 2.45
CA LEU A 48 2.30 9.34 1.77
C LEU A 48 1.29 9.93 2.76
N ARG A 49 0.86 9.15 3.76
CA ARG A 49 -0.06 9.62 4.80
C ARG A 49 0.56 10.72 5.65
N GLU A 50 1.83 10.59 6.02
CA GLU A 50 2.54 11.63 6.78
C GLU A 50 2.69 12.92 5.96
N GLN A 51 3.03 12.82 4.68
CA GLN A 51 3.10 13.97 3.78
C GLN A 51 1.75 14.66 3.62
N LEU A 52 0.68 13.90 3.43
CA LEU A 52 -0.68 14.43 3.37
C LEU A 52 -1.08 15.11 4.68
N ALA A 53 -0.81 14.49 5.83
CA ALA A 53 -1.10 15.08 7.12
C ALA A 53 -0.34 16.40 7.34
N ALA A 54 0.95 16.44 6.99
CA ALA A 54 1.76 17.66 7.06
C ALA A 54 1.23 18.76 6.11
N GLN A 55 0.81 18.37 4.90
CA GLN A 55 0.21 19.29 3.93
C GLN A 55 -1.13 19.84 4.45
N GLU A 56 -2.03 18.99 4.93
CA GLU A 56 -3.31 19.38 5.51
C GLU A 56 -3.11 20.30 6.71
N GLU A 57 -2.16 19.99 7.60
CA GLU A 57 -1.84 20.84 8.74
C GLU A 57 -1.31 22.20 8.27
N SER A 58 -0.43 22.24 7.27
CA SER A 58 0.07 23.50 6.70
C SER A 58 -1.04 24.34 6.05
N GLN A 59 -2.00 23.71 5.38
CA GLN A 59 -3.15 24.38 4.79
C GLN A 59 -4.16 24.85 5.85
N SER A 60 -4.35 24.09 6.92
CA SER A 60 -5.20 24.50 8.05
C SER A 60 -4.64 25.72 8.79
N ARG A 61 -3.31 25.90 8.77
CA ARG A 61 -2.59 27.01 9.41
C ARG A 61 -2.56 28.30 8.58
N THR A 62 -3.21 28.35 7.42
CA THR A 62 -3.37 29.59 6.63
C THR A 62 -4.30 30.57 7.34
N LYS A 63 -3.82 31.18 8.43
CA LYS A 63 -4.43 32.35 9.09
C LYS A 63 -4.39 33.51 8.10
N GLY A 64 -5.55 33.91 7.57
CA GLY A 64 -5.64 35.03 6.63
C GLY A 64 -6.63 34.88 5.48
N LYS A 65 -7.33 33.75 5.34
CA LYS A 65 -8.50 33.64 4.45
C LYS A 65 -9.77 33.40 5.23
N LEU A 66 -10.81 34.18 4.93
CA LEU A 66 -12.17 33.99 5.44
C LEU A 66 -12.56 32.51 5.34
N MET A 67 -12.20 31.83 4.24
CA MET A 67 -12.35 30.37 4.09
C MET A 67 -11.00 29.68 4.24
N GLY A 68 -10.62 29.31 5.47
CA GLY A 68 -9.30 28.73 5.79
C GLY A 68 -8.91 27.46 5.01
N ASN A 69 -9.87 26.75 4.40
CA ASN A 69 -9.63 25.55 3.58
C ASN A 69 -9.87 25.78 2.06
N GLY A 70 -10.19 27.01 1.63
CA GLY A 70 -10.43 27.33 0.21
C GLY A 70 -11.66 26.69 -0.43
N LEU A 71 -12.44 25.88 0.31
CA LEU A 71 -13.67 25.27 -0.15
C LEU A 71 -14.85 26.25 0.06
N PRO A 72 -15.74 26.43 -0.93
CA PRO A 72 -16.96 27.20 -0.75
C PRO A 72 -17.86 26.51 0.27
N LYS A 73 -18.25 27.23 1.32
CA LYS A 73 -19.27 26.81 2.30
C LYS A 73 -20.46 27.75 2.18
N LEU A 74 -21.66 27.19 2.26
CA LEU A 74 -22.88 27.97 2.34
C LEU A 74 -23.12 28.36 3.81
N LEU A 75 -22.94 29.64 4.12
CA LEU A 75 -23.21 30.19 5.45
C LEU A 75 -24.56 30.89 5.45
N THR A 76 -25.27 30.84 6.58
CA THR A 76 -26.43 31.72 6.79
C THR A 76 -25.93 33.16 7.01
N SER A 77 -26.79 34.14 6.77
CA SER A 77 -26.42 35.57 6.87
C SER A 77 -25.83 35.93 8.23
N GLU A 78 -26.42 35.45 9.33
CA GLU A 78 -25.90 35.67 10.69
C GLU A 78 -24.55 35.00 10.92
N ALA A 79 -24.38 33.77 10.43
CA ALA A 79 -23.12 33.05 10.55
C ALA A 79 -22.00 33.74 9.79
N PHE A 80 -22.29 34.35 8.63
CA PHE A 80 -21.33 35.12 7.85
C PHE A 80 -20.90 36.40 8.58
N VAL A 81 -21.85 37.20 9.07
CA VAL A 81 -21.56 38.47 9.75
C VAL A 81 -20.68 38.23 10.98
N LYS A 82 -21.06 37.28 11.82
CA LYS A 82 -20.31 36.93 13.03
C LYS A 82 -18.87 36.48 12.73
N TRP A 83 -18.69 35.76 11.63
CA TRP A 83 -17.36 35.30 11.21
C TRP A 83 -16.48 36.41 10.63
N VAL A 84 -17.08 37.41 9.99
CA VAL A 84 -16.37 38.60 9.48
C VAL A 84 -15.97 39.54 10.62
N GLU A 85 -16.75 39.61 11.70
CA GLU A 85 -16.40 40.38 12.91
C GLU A 85 -15.26 39.74 13.72
N GLU A 86 -15.15 38.41 13.71
CA GLU A 86 -14.08 37.66 14.37
C GLU A 86 -12.75 37.65 13.58
N PHE A 87 -12.76 38.12 12.33
CA PHE A 87 -11.64 38.13 11.39
C PHE A 87 -10.92 39.48 11.35
#